data_AF-A0A064CE98-F1
#
_entry.id   AF-A0A064CE98-F1
#
_cell.length_a   1.000
_cell.length_b   1.000
_cell.length_c   1.000
_cell.angle_alpha   90.00
_cell.angle_beta   90.00
_cell.angle_gamma   90.00
#
_symmetry.space_group_name_H-M   'P 1'
#
loop_
_entity.id
_entity.type
_entity.pdbx_description
1 polymer ?
#
loop_
_entity_poly.entity_id
_entity_poly.type
_entity_poly.pdbx_seq_one_letter_code
_entity_poly.pdbx_strand_id
1 'polypeptide(L)'
;MTNPKPTQRRDGHTPRYSYEPDDGTHYIEQSVRVYLRLSDDRTSWIVDAATVDGAALDSAQSDESATNTECACDSAECDAICAAADRLPLPNGEELAQLILDALPPH
;
A
#
# COMPACT_ATOMS: atom_id res chain seq x y z
N MET A 1 -7.43 -22.56 17.76
CA MET A 1 -6.42 -21.86 16.94
C MET A 1 -6.31 -20.45 17.50
N THR A 2 -5.24 -20.13 18.22
CA THR A 2 -5.04 -18.79 18.77
C THR A 2 -4.64 -17.87 17.63
N ASN A 3 -5.45 -16.84 17.35
CA ASN A 3 -5.08 -15.80 16.40
C ASN A 3 -3.73 -15.22 16.85
N PRO A 4 -2.68 -15.20 16.01
CA PRO A 4 -1.42 -14.59 16.41
C PRO A 4 -1.69 -13.15 16.84
N LYS A 5 -1.17 -12.78 18.02
CA LYS A 5 -1.28 -11.42 18.55
C LYS A 5 -0.69 -10.50 17.47
N PRO A 6 -1.40 -9.48 16.97
CA PRO A 6 -0.90 -8.65 15.89
C PRO A 6 0.42 -8.01 16.34
N THR A 7 1.50 -8.29 15.60
CA THR A 7 2.80 -7.65 15.81
C THR A 7 2.63 -6.15 15.62
N GLN A 8 3.00 -5.37 16.63
CA GLN A 8 2.89 -3.91 16.60
C GLN A 8 3.77 -3.37 15.47
N ARG A 9 3.14 -2.78 14.45
CA ARG A 9 3.84 -2.10 13.35
C ARG A 9 4.55 -0.86 13.88
N ARG A 10 5.70 -0.53 13.29
CA ARG A 10 6.50 0.65 13.71
C ARG A 10 5.82 1.97 13.34
N ASP A 11 5.10 2.00 12.24
CA ASP A 11 4.29 3.12 11.78
C ASP A 11 3.00 3.35 12.60
N GLY A 12 2.70 2.49 13.57
CA GLY A 12 1.53 2.63 14.45
C GLY A 12 0.19 2.25 13.82
N HIS A 13 0.17 1.74 12.58
CA HIS A 13 -1.09 1.34 11.93
C HIS A 13 -1.58 -0.01 12.45
N THR A 14 -2.88 -0.13 12.71
CA THR A 14 -3.53 -1.40 13.10
C THR A 14 -3.75 -2.27 11.85
N PRO A 15 -3.52 -3.59 11.91
CA PRO A 15 -3.53 -4.44 10.73
C PRO A 15 -4.89 -4.56 10.01
N ARG A 16 -6.03 -4.46 10.70
CA ARG A 16 -7.40 -4.32 10.17
C ARG A 16 -8.34 -3.84 11.28
N TYR A 17 -9.34 -3.03 10.95
CA TYR A 17 -10.46 -2.75 11.86
C TYR A 17 -11.68 -3.50 11.36
N SER A 18 -12.34 -4.27 12.24
CA SER A 18 -13.57 -4.98 11.91
C SER A 18 -14.83 -4.13 12.19
N TYR A 19 -14.66 -2.81 12.32
CA TYR A 19 -15.69 -1.85 12.72
C TYR A 19 -15.38 -0.47 12.12
N GLU A 20 -16.41 0.36 11.95
CA GLU A 20 -16.24 1.78 11.60
C GLU A 20 -15.56 2.51 12.76
N PRO A 21 -14.40 3.13 12.57
CA PRO A 21 -13.73 3.85 13.63
C PRO A 21 -14.51 5.12 14.00
N ASP A 22 -14.73 5.34 15.29
CA ASP A 22 -15.49 6.50 15.83
C ASP A 22 -14.85 7.86 15.52
N ASP A 23 -13.62 7.89 15.01
CA ASP A 23 -12.86 9.09 14.67
C ASP A 23 -13.06 9.58 13.23
N GLY A 24 -13.88 8.88 12.43
CA GLY A 24 -14.14 9.23 11.04
C GLY A 24 -13.00 8.86 10.08
N THR A 25 -12.09 7.96 10.48
CA THR A 25 -11.02 7.47 9.61
C THR A 25 -11.57 6.64 8.44
N HIS A 26 -11.22 7.03 7.22
CA HIS A 26 -11.54 6.31 5.98
C HIS A 26 -10.36 5.43 5.55
N TYR A 27 -10.64 4.19 5.17
CA TYR A 27 -9.63 3.26 4.65
C TYR A 27 -9.61 3.31 3.13
N ILE A 28 -8.67 4.08 2.60
CA ILE A 28 -8.46 4.24 1.17
C ILE A 28 -7.14 3.56 0.80
N GLU A 29 -7.19 2.72 -0.21
CA GLU A 29 -6.09 1.85 -0.59
C GLU A 29 -5.68 2.08 -2.04
N GLN A 30 -4.37 2.04 -2.25
CA GLN A 30 -3.76 1.89 -3.57
C GLN A 30 -2.79 0.72 -3.57
N SER A 31 -2.53 0.20 -4.76
CA SER A 31 -1.56 -0.86 -4.96
C SER A 31 -0.63 -0.45 -6.08
N VAL A 32 0.67 -0.68 -5.89
CA VAL A 32 1.71 -0.33 -6.85
C VAL A 32 2.36 -1.59 -7.42
N ARG A 33 2.86 -1.51 -8.65
CA ARG A 33 3.63 -2.58 -9.29
C ARG A 33 5.10 -2.46 -8.94
N VAL A 34 5.69 -3.58 -8.50
CA VAL A 34 7.13 -3.76 -8.43
C VAL A 34 7.55 -4.67 -9.58
N TYR A 35 8.38 -4.16 -10.48
CA TYR A 35 8.86 -4.89 -11.63
C TYR A 35 10.06 -5.74 -11.24
N LEU A 36 10.00 -7.03 -11.57
CA LEU A 36 11.08 -7.98 -11.33
C LEU A 36 11.61 -8.49 -12.67
N ARG A 37 12.91 -8.75 -12.72
CA ARG A 37 13.55 -9.50 -13.80
C ARG A 37 14.31 -10.71 -13.25
N LEU A 38 14.50 -11.71 -14.09
CA LEU A 38 15.34 -12.85 -13.75
C LEU A 38 16.82 -12.38 -13.69
N SER A 39 17.56 -12.83 -12.69
CA SER A 39 19.00 -12.58 -12.57
C SER A 39 19.76 -13.14 -13.76
N ASP A 40 20.94 -12.58 -14.04
CA ASP A 40 21.70 -12.94 -15.26
C ASP A 40 22.15 -14.42 -15.24
N ASP A 41 22.40 -14.97 -14.06
CA ASP A 41 22.71 -16.38 -13.82
C ASP A 41 21.46 -17.29 -13.75
N ARG A 42 20.25 -16.69 -13.83
CA ARG A 42 18.95 -17.37 -13.83
C ARG A 42 18.60 -18.11 -12.54
N THR A 43 19.21 -17.73 -11.42
CA THR A 43 19.02 -18.40 -10.14
C THR A 43 18.03 -17.67 -9.21
N SER A 44 17.71 -16.41 -9.49
CA SER A 44 16.90 -15.59 -8.59
C SER A 44 16.12 -14.48 -9.31
N TRP A 45 15.12 -13.92 -8.64
CA TRP A 45 14.45 -12.70 -9.06
C TRP A 45 15.16 -11.49 -8.46
N ILE A 46 15.35 -10.46 -9.27
CA ILE A 46 15.89 -9.17 -8.86
C ILE A 46 14.94 -8.06 -9.26
N VAL A 47 15.01 -6.92 -8.57
CA VAL A 47 14.25 -5.72 -8.94
C VAL A 47 14.74 -5.23 -10.30
N ASP A 48 13.79 -4.99 -11.22
CA ASP A 48 14.06 -4.40 -12.52
C ASP A 48 14.28 -2.88 -12.38
N ALA A 49 15.09 -2.31 -13.26
CA ALA A 49 15.45 -0.90 -13.25
C ALA A 49 14.21 0.02 -13.31
N ALA A 50 13.14 -0.41 -13.98
CA ALA A 50 11.88 0.34 -14.04
C ALA A 50 11.22 0.60 -12.67
N THR A 51 11.56 -0.16 -11.63
CA THR A 51 11.04 0.09 -10.27
C THR A 51 11.79 1.21 -9.56
N VAL A 52 13.06 1.47 -9.93
CA VAL A 52 13.99 2.32 -9.17
C VAL A 52 14.61 3.43 -10.03
N ASP A 53 13.94 3.81 -11.11
CA ASP A 53 14.37 4.88 -12.01
C ASP A 53 14.04 6.30 -11.49
N GLY A 54 13.37 6.39 -10.35
CA GLY A 54 12.95 7.63 -9.69
C GLY A 54 11.56 8.12 -10.11
N ALA A 55 10.89 7.46 -11.06
CA ALA A 55 9.51 7.74 -11.40
C ALA A 55 8.53 7.14 -10.38
N ALA A 56 7.31 7.67 -10.34
CA ALA A 56 6.21 7.07 -9.60
C ALA A 56 5.92 5.67 -10.14
N LEU A 57 5.67 4.71 -9.24
CA LEU A 57 5.32 3.36 -9.64
C LEU A 57 3.91 3.31 -10.25
N ASP A 58 3.72 2.41 -11.21
CA ASP A 58 2.41 2.20 -11.83
C ASP A 58 1.42 1.58 -10.84
N SER A 59 0.14 1.97 -10.95
CA SER A 59 -0.92 1.31 -10.20
C SER A 59 -1.05 -0.16 -10.62
N ALA A 60 -1.27 -1.03 -9.64
CA ALA A 60 -1.64 -2.42 -9.86
C ALA A 60 -3.16 -2.59 -10.06
N GLN A 61 -3.94 -1.55 -9.76
CA GLN A 61 -5.38 -1.56 -10.04
C GLN A 61 -5.61 -1.43 -11.55
N SER A 62 -6.65 -2.11 -12.06
CA SER A 62 -6.94 -2.12 -13.50
C SER A 62 -7.49 -0.80 -14.03
N ASP A 63 -8.14 -0.02 -13.17
CA ASP A 63 -8.68 1.32 -13.46
C ASP A 63 -7.81 2.44 -12.89
N GLU A 64 -6.62 2.08 -12.38
CA GLU A 64 -5.63 3.00 -11.81
C GLU A 64 -6.14 3.86 -10.64
N SER A 65 -7.28 3.49 -10.04
CA SER A 65 -7.99 4.32 -9.05
C SER A 65 -7.92 3.73 -7.64
N ALA A 66 -7.85 4.61 -6.65
CA ALA A 66 -7.95 4.31 -5.23
C ALA A 66 -9.27 3.61 -4.91
N THR A 67 -9.22 2.67 -3.97
CA THR A 67 -10.40 1.92 -3.54
C THR A 67 -10.65 2.08 -2.05
N ASN A 68 -11.92 2.04 -1.66
CA ASN A 68 -12.38 2.03 -0.28
C ASN A 68 -13.02 0.68 0.10
N THR A 69 -12.69 -0.43 -0.59
CA THR A 69 -13.29 -1.76 -0.34
C THR A 69 -13.25 -2.18 1.14
N GLU A 70 -12.20 -1.80 1.86
CA GLU A 70 -12.04 -2.12 3.28
C GLU A 70 -12.59 -1.02 4.21
N CYS A 71 -13.11 0.10 3.68
CA CYS A 71 -13.91 1.00 4.51
C CYS A 71 -15.25 0.34 4.84
N ALA A 72 -15.60 0.33 6.11
CA ALA A 72 -16.93 -0.10 6.56
C ALA A 72 -18.03 0.92 6.23
N CYS A 73 -17.63 2.10 5.74
CA CYS A 73 -18.49 3.23 5.42
C CYS A 73 -18.93 3.21 3.95
N ASP A 74 -20.24 3.37 3.69
CA ASP A 74 -20.83 3.53 2.35
C ASP A 74 -21.39 4.96 2.21
N SER A 75 -20.48 5.95 2.08
CA SER A 75 -20.84 7.37 2.09
C SER A 75 -20.16 8.13 0.94
N ALA A 76 -20.81 9.22 0.50
CA ALA A 76 -20.26 10.13 -0.52
C ALA A 76 -18.93 10.80 -0.09
N GLU A 77 -18.57 10.71 1.19
CA GLU A 77 -17.27 11.17 1.68
C GLU A 77 -16.14 10.27 1.19
N CYS A 78 -16.36 8.96 1.08
CA CYS A 78 -15.35 8.02 0.55
C CYS A 78 -15.00 8.35 -0.90
N ASP A 79 -16.00 8.64 -1.73
CA ASP A 79 -15.79 9.01 -3.13
C ASP A 79 -14.90 10.26 -3.24
N ALA A 80 -15.11 11.25 -2.36
CA ALA A 80 -14.32 12.46 -2.34
C ALA A 80 -12.85 12.19 -1.92
N ILE A 81 -12.63 11.26 -0.99
CA ILE A 81 -11.28 10.90 -0.52
C ILE A 81 -10.58 10.01 -1.56
N CYS A 82 -11.26 9.04 -2.19
CA CYS A 82 -10.73 8.30 -3.33
C CYS A 82 -10.29 9.26 -4.44
N ALA A 83 -11.16 10.19 -4.84
CA ALA A 83 -10.82 11.19 -5.86
C ALA A 83 -9.67 12.13 -5.43
N ALA A 84 -9.48 12.36 -4.14
CA ALA A 84 -8.29 13.07 -3.64
C ALA A 84 -7.03 12.20 -3.74
N ALA A 85 -7.11 10.92 -3.37
CA ALA A 85 -6.01 9.97 -3.45
C ALA A 85 -5.55 9.75 -4.91
N ASP A 86 -6.47 9.68 -5.87
CA ASP A 86 -6.16 9.53 -7.31
C ASP A 86 -5.35 10.69 -7.89
N ARG A 87 -5.27 11.82 -7.18
CA ARG A 87 -4.48 12.99 -7.59
C ARG A 87 -3.09 13.03 -6.96
N LEU A 88 -2.80 12.14 -6.01
CA LEU A 88 -1.48 12.02 -5.41
C LEU A 88 -0.60 11.14 -6.30
N PRO A 89 0.68 11.48 -6.49
CA PRO A 89 1.61 10.55 -7.12
C PRO A 89 1.75 9.30 -6.24
N LEU A 90 1.75 8.13 -6.88
CA LEU A 90 2.17 6.89 -6.23
C LEU A 90 3.66 6.98 -5.84
N PRO A 91 4.10 6.29 -4.78
CA PRO A 91 5.49 6.35 -4.36
C PRO A 91 6.40 5.82 -5.48
N ASN A 92 7.61 6.37 -5.59
CA ASN A 92 8.68 5.73 -6.35
C ASN A 92 9.25 4.52 -5.58
N GLY A 93 10.19 3.78 -6.19
CA GLY A 93 10.78 2.60 -5.56
C GLY A 93 11.53 2.86 -4.25
N GLU A 94 12.21 4.00 -4.10
CA GLU A 94 12.92 4.36 -2.86
C GLU A 94 11.93 4.69 -1.73
N GLU A 95 10.92 5.50 -2.04
CA GLU A 95 9.85 5.86 -1.11
C GLU A 95 9.08 4.62 -0.65
N LEU A 96 8.74 3.70 -1.58
CA LEU A 96 8.08 2.44 -1.24
C LEU A 96 8.94 1.58 -0.29
N ALA A 97 10.25 1.48 -0.57
CA ALA A 97 11.16 0.74 0.30
C ALA A 97 11.17 1.32 1.72
N GLN A 98 11.18 2.65 1.85
CA GLN A 98 11.13 3.31 3.15
C GLN A 98 9.78 3.06 3.87
N LEU A 99 8.65 3.17 3.16
CA LEU A 99 7.32 2.87 3.72
C LEU A 99 7.24 1.44 4.27
N ILE A 100 7.80 0.47 3.54
CA ILE A 100 7.88 -0.93 4.01
C ILE A 100 8.75 -1.03 5.25
N LEU A 101 9.93 -0.41 5.24
CA LEU A 101 10.82 -0.40 6.41
C LEU A 101 10.15 0.24 7.62
N ASP A 102 9.36 1.29 7.46
CA ASP A 102 8.64 1.94 8.56
C ASP A 102 7.46 1.09 9.07
N ALA A 103 6.87 0.25 8.24
CA ALA A 103 5.76 -0.64 8.63
C ALA A 103 6.22 -1.91 9.36
N LEU A 104 7.39 -2.46 9.00
CA LEU A 104 7.88 -3.73 9.56
C LEU A 104 8.07 -3.66 11.09
N PRO A 105 7.78 -4.73 11.85
CA PRO A 105 8.03 -4.76 13.30
C PRO A 105 9.50 -4.47 13.67
N PRO A 106 9.78 -3.99 14.89
CA PRO A 106 11.16 -3.92 15.38
C PRO A 106 11.76 -5.33 15.50
N HIS A 107 13.02 -5.47 15.12
CA HIS A 107 13.81 -6.70 15.27
C HIS A 107 14.15 -7.01 16.73
#